data_AF-A0A3D9E6Z7-F1
#
_entry.id   AF-A0A3D9E6Z7-F1
#
_cell.length_a   1.000
_cell.length_b   1.000
_cell.length_c   1.000
_cell.angle_alpha   90.00
_cell.angle_beta   90.00
_cell.angle_gamma   90.00
#
_symmetry.space_group_name_H-M   'P 1'
#
loop_
_entity.id
_entity.type
_entity.pdbx_description
1 polymer ?
#
loop_
_entity_poly.entity_id
_entity_poly.type
_entity_poly.pdbx_seq_one_letter_code
_entity_poly.pdbx_strand_id
1 'polypeptide(L)'
;IPMAALVAVMIMVSIGTFSWDSIRNLRRHPLSTNLVMVATVVVVVATHNLALGVLVGVLLASLFFANKVGHQLTITSRLEAPGVRRYEVQGQVFFSSTAAFLAAFDFKEVLDEVRIDLKAAQFWDITAVAALDKVVLRYRREGVTVQVLNLDQASATLVDRFGIHDKPGAGSELLGH
;
A
#
# COMPACT_ATOMS: atom_id res chain seq x y z
N ILE A 1 -48.45 22.65 20.95
CA ILE A 1 -46.99 22.78 21.25
C ILE A 1 -46.50 24.05 20.58
N PRO A 2 -45.86 25.00 21.28
CA PRO A 2 -45.38 26.23 20.68
C PRO A 2 -44.23 25.96 19.70
N MET A 3 -44.36 26.41 18.44
CA MET A 3 -43.34 26.21 17.40
C MET A 3 -41.97 26.80 17.77
N ALA A 4 -41.96 27.91 18.51
CA ALA A 4 -40.73 28.54 18.99
C ALA A 4 -39.88 27.61 19.87
N ALA A 5 -40.50 26.79 20.71
CA ALA A 5 -39.79 25.84 21.54
C ALA A 5 -39.12 24.74 20.69
N LEU A 6 -39.77 24.29 19.61
CA LEU A 6 -39.19 23.29 18.71
C LEU A 6 -37.98 23.83 17.95
N VAL A 7 -38.05 25.08 17.46
CA VAL A 7 -36.92 25.73 16.79
C VAL A 7 -35.73 25.90 17.75
N ALA A 8 -35.98 26.31 18.99
CA ALA A 8 -34.93 26.44 20.00
C ALA A 8 -34.23 25.11 20.28
N VAL A 9 -34.99 24.01 20.37
CA VAL A 9 -34.44 22.66 20.53
C VAL A 9 -33.60 22.26 19.30
N MET A 10 -34.07 22.54 18.08
CA MET A 10 -33.31 22.24 16.86
C MET A 10 -32.00 23.01 16.75
N ILE A 11 -31.97 24.27 17.18
CA ILE A 11 -30.74 25.07 17.23
C ILE A 11 -29.78 24.49 18.27
N MET A 12 -30.26 24.14 19.47
CA MET A 12 -29.44 23.54 20.52
C MET A 12 -28.81 22.22 20.06
N VAL A 13 -29.61 21.35 19.42
CA VAL A 13 -29.12 20.07 18.87
C VAL A 13 -28.10 20.29 17.74
N SER A 14 -28.33 21.27 16.86
CA SER A 14 -27.40 21.57 15.76
C SER A 14 -26.04 22.04 16.27
N ILE A 15 -26.03 22.89 17.31
CA ILE A 15 -24.79 23.36 17.96
C ILE A 15 -24.05 22.20 18.64
N GLY A 16 -24.78 21.26 19.25
CA GLY A 16 -24.19 20.08 19.90
C GLY A 16 -23.69 19.02 18.92
N THR A 17 -24.30 18.90 17.75
CA THR A 17 -23.89 17.94 16.71
C THR A 17 -22.67 18.42 15.93
N PHE A 18 -22.48 19.74 15.83
CA PHE A 18 -21.35 20.30 15.13
C PHE A 18 -20.04 20.07 15.91
N SER A 19 -19.06 19.41 15.30
CA SER A 19 -17.77 19.13 15.93
C SER A 19 -16.84 20.36 15.87
N TRP A 20 -17.00 21.27 16.83
CA TRP A 20 -16.18 22.50 16.95
C TRP A 20 -14.67 22.24 16.98
N ASP A 21 -14.25 21.10 17.54
CA ASP A 21 -12.86 20.66 17.54
C ASP A 21 -12.29 20.46 16.13
N SER A 22 -13.12 20.11 15.14
CA SER A 22 -12.68 19.94 13.74
C SER A 22 -12.21 21.24 13.12
N ILE A 23 -12.86 22.37 13.45
CA ILE A 23 -12.41 23.71 12.99
C ILE A 23 -11.10 24.09 13.67
N ARG A 24 -10.98 23.85 14.98
CA ARG A 24 -9.78 24.21 15.76
C ARG A 24 -8.56 23.38 15.35
N ASN A 25 -8.78 22.11 15.02
CA ASN A 25 -7.71 21.17 14.65
C ASN A 25 -7.47 21.08 13.14
N LEU A 26 -8.09 21.95 12.32
CA LEU A 26 -7.93 21.93 10.86
C LEU A 26 -6.46 22.03 10.43
N ARG A 27 -5.61 22.75 11.17
CA ARG A 27 -4.16 22.81 10.86
C ARG A 27 -3.35 21.57 11.25
N ARG A 28 -3.92 20.68 12.08
CA ARG A 28 -3.22 19.49 12.60
C ARG A 28 -3.58 18.22 11.82
N HIS A 29 -4.73 18.19 11.18
CA HIS A 29 -5.16 17.05 10.38
C HIS A 29 -4.42 16.99 9.02
N PRO A 30 -4.20 15.79 8.46
CA PRO A 30 -3.69 15.64 7.10
C PRO A 30 -4.55 16.42 6.10
N LEU A 31 -3.90 17.06 5.12
CA LEU A 31 -4.57 17.90 4.11
C LEU A 31 -5.68 17.15 3.36
N SER A 32 -5.47 15.86 3.08
CA SER A 32 -6.46 15.00 2.42
C SER A 32 -7.76 14.88 3.23
N THR A 33 -7.66 14.74 4.55
CA THR A 33 -8.83 14.58 5.43
C THR A 33 -9.63 15.87 5.53
N ASN A 34 -8.94 17.01 5.64
CA ASN A 34 -9.61 18.32 5.66
C ASN A 34 -10.33 18.61 4.34
N LEU A 35 -9.71 18.26 3.21
CA LEU A 35 -10.34 18.48 1.91
C LEU A 35 -11.65 17.69 1.79
N VAL A 36 -11.66 16.43 2.20
CA VAL A 36 -12.89 15.60 2.21
C VAL A 36 -13.96 16.26 3.07
N MET A 37 -13.64 16.64 4.30
CA MET A 37 -14.60 17.28 5.22
C MET A 37 -15.16 18.60 4.66
N VAL A 38 -14.31 19.48 4.14
CA VAL A 38 -14.76 20.76 3.58
C VAL A 38 -15.61 20.54 2.33
N ALA A 39 -15.19 19.62 1.44
CA ALA A 39 -15.93 19.31 0.23
C ALA A 39 -17.33 18.76 0.54
N THR A 40 -17.48 17.85 1.52
CA THR A 40 -18.80 17.33 1.88
C THR A 40 -19.69 18.44 2.43
N VAL A 41 -19.20 19.27 3.36
CA VAL A 41 -19.98 20.38 3.94
C VAL A 41 -20.41 21.37 2.86
N VAL A 42 -19.49 21.78 1.98
CA VAL A 42 -19.79 22.73 0.89
C VAL A 42 -20.87 22.17 -0.04
N VAL A 43 -20.78 20.89 -0.42
CA VAL A 43 -21.78 20.26 -1.28
C VAL A 43 -23.14 20.20 -0.60
N VAL A 44 -23.21 19.79 0.68
CA VAL A 44 -24.49 19.72 1.41
C VAL A 44 -25.13 21.10 1.54
N VAL A 45 -24.35 22.13 1.88
CA VAL A 45 -24.87 23.49 2.08
C VAL A 45 -25.29 24.13 0.75
N ALA A 46 -24.51 23.95 -0.32
CA ALA A 46 -24.86 24.52 -1.63
C ALA A 46 -26.07 23.82 -2.26
N THR A 47 -26.17 22.50 -2.14
CA THR A 47 -27.21 21.70 -2.81
C THR A 47 -28.43 21.42 -1.93
N HIS A 48 -28.36 21.74 -0.63
CA HIS A 48 -29.34 21.35 0.39
C HIS A 48 -29.64 19.84 0.40
N ASN A 49 -28.69 19.03 -0.09
CA ASN A 49 -28.86 17.59 -0.26
C ASN A 49 -27.72 16.85 0.45
N LEU A 50 -28.07 16.23 1.57
CA LEU A 50 -27.13 15.42 2.36
C LEU A 50 -26.56 14.25 1.55
N ALA A 51 -27.36 13.63 0.66
CA ALA A 51 -26.93 12.46 -0.11
C ALA A 51 -25.81 12.79 -1.10
N LEU A 52 -25.86 13.96 -1.75
CA LEU A 52 -24.78 14.41 -2.64
C LEU A 52 -23.49 14.66 -1.87
N GLY A 53 -23.59 15.24 -0.67
CA GLY A 53 -22.42 15.42 0.21
C GLY A 53 -21.78 14.09 0.62
N VAL A 54 -22.59 13.11 0.99
CA VAL A 54 -22.10 11.76 1.33
C VAL A 54 -21.44 11.10 0.12
N LEU A 55 -22.06 11.17 -1.07
CA LEU A 55 -21.50 10.60 -2.30
C LEU A 55 -20.12 11.17 -2.62
N VAL A 56 -19.99 12.50 -2.63
CA VAL A 56 -18.72 13.18 -2.89
C VAL A 56 -17.68 12.83 -1.83
N GLY A 57 -18.10 12.77 -0.56
CA GLY A 57 -17.22 12.39 0.55
C GLY A 57 -16.62 11.01 0.40
N VAL A 58 -17.45 10.01 0.06
CA VAL A 58 -17.01 8.63 -0.15
C VAL A 58 -16.07 8.51 -1.34
N LEU A 59 -16.35 9.22 -2.44
CA LEU A 59 -15.49 9.22 -3.63
C LEU A 59 -14.11 9.86 -3.37
N LEU A 60 -14.07 11.00 -2.69
CA LEU A 60 -12.80 11.64 -2.35
C LEU A 60 -12.01 10.83 -1.32
N ALA A 61 -12.69 10.28 -0.31
CA ALA A 61 -12.06 9.43 0.70
C ALA A 61 -11.45 8.16 0.08
N SER A 62 -12.16 7.51 -0.86
CA SER A 62 -11.65 6.31 -1.54
C SER A 62 -10.45 6.62 -2.43
N LEU A 63 -10.47 7.75 -3.16
CA LEU A 63 -9.35 8.19 -3.98
C LEU A 63 -8.09 8.48 -3.13
N PHE A 64 -8.24 9.22 -2.03
CA PHE A 64 -7.11 9.49 -1.14
C PHE A 64 -6.61 8.25 -0.43
N PHE A 65 -7.50 7.33 -0.07
CA PHE A 65 -7.13 6.04 0.50
C PHE A 65 -6.29 5.23 -0.49
N ALA A 66 -6.74 5.11 -1.75
CA ALA A 66 -6.00 4.44 -2.80
C ALA A 66 -4.61 5.04 -3.01
N ASN A 67 -4.50 6.38 -3.03
CA ASN A 67 -3.21 7.05 -3.18
C ASN A 67 -2.28 6.81 -1.97
N LYS A 68 -2.81 6.83 -0.75
CA LYS A 68 -2.02 6.59 0.47
C LYS A 68 -1.48 5.16 0.54
N VAL A 69 -2.25 4.18 0.08
CA VAL A 69 -1.87 2.77 0.07
C VAL A 69 -0.74 2.51 -0.94
N GLY A 70 -0.65 3.29 -2.03
CA GLY A 70 0.41 3.15 -3.04
C GLY A 70 1.83 3.55 -2.60
N HIS A 71 2.00 4.31 -1.52
CA HIS A 71 3.29 4.92 -1.13
C HIS A 71 4.06 4.18 -0.03
N GLN A 72 3.78 2.91 0.22
CA GLN A 72 4.45 2.13 1.29
C GLN A 72 5.62 1.28 0.82
N LEU A 73 6.11 1.46 -0.41
CA LEU A 73 7.28 0.75 -0.92
C LEU A 73 8.41 1.74 -1.22
N THR A 74 9.51 1.62 -0.49
CA THR A 74 10.74 2.38 -0.72
C THR A 74 11.85 1.40 -1.09
N ILE A 75 12.47 1.61 -2.24
CA ILE A 75 13.60 0.81 -2.70
C ILE A 75 14.78 1.74 -2.85
N THR A 76 15.83 1.52 -2.05
CA THR A 76 17.09 2.23 -2.18
C THR A 76 18.10 1.31 -2.84
N SER A 77 19.01 1.90 -3.62
CA SER A 77 20.08 1.14 -4.27
C SER A 77 21.43 1.75 -3.94
N ARG A 78 22.41 0.89 -3.67
CA ARG A 78 23.77 1.28 -3.32
C ARG A 78 24.77 0.36 -4.00
N LEU A 79 25.84 0.94 -4.55
CA LEU A 79 26.97 0.17 -5.02
C LEU A 79 27.84 -0.22 -3.81
N GLU A 80 28.00 -1.52 -3.55
CA GLU A 80 28.85 -2.01 -2.45
C GLU A 80 30.30 -2.20 -2.90
N ALA A 81 30.49 -2.67 -4.13
CA ALA A 81 31.79 -2.88 -4.76
C ALA A 81 31.67 -2.71 -6.29
N PRO A 82 32.78 -2.62 -7.04
CA PRO A 82 32.72 -2.65 -8.50
C PRO A 82 31.96 -3.90 -8.98
N GLY A 83 30.89 -3.70 -9.77
CA GLY A 83 30.05 -4.80 -10.27
C GLY A 83 29.06 -5.40 -9.26
N VAL A 84 29.04 -4.95 -8.00
CA VAL A 84 28.14 -5.47 -6.95
C VAL A 84 27.16 -4.39 -6.48
N ARG A 85 25.88 -4.58 -6.81
CA ARG A 85 24.82 -3.64 -6.40
C ARG A 85 23.90 -4.27 -5.36
N ARG A 86 23.62 -3.51 -4.30
CA ARG A 86 22.65 -3.87 -3.27
C ARG A 86 21.39 -3.03 -3.41
N TYR A 87 20.24 -3.71 -3.43
CA TYR A 87 18.91 -3.12 -3.33
C TYR A 87 18.35 -3.41 -1.95
N GLU A 88 18.03 -2.38 -1.19
CA GLU A 88 17.31 -2.51 0.08
C GLU A 88 15.85 -2.20 -0.16
N VAL A 89 15.00 -3.21 0.05
CA VAL A 89 13.54 -3.09 -0.10
C VAL A 89 12.94 -2.86 1.27
N GLN A 90 12.20 -1.77 1.42
CA GLN A 90 11.56 -1.39 2.67
C GLN A 90 10.05 -1.17 2.46
N GLY A 91 9.25 -1.79 3.33
CA GLY A 91 7.81 -1.65 3.37
C GLY A 91 7.03 -2.78 2.70
N GLN A 92 5.83 -2.47 2.20
CA GLN A 92 4.84 -3.48 1.82
C GLN A 92 4.83 -3.76 0.32
N VAL A 93 5.10 -5.02 -0.06
CA VAL A 93 5.02 -5.50 -1.45
C VAL A 93 3.72 -6.30 -1.62
N PHE A 94 2.84 -5.80 -2.48
CA PHE A 94 1.55 -6.40 -2.81
C PHE A 94 1.16 -6.04 -4.25
N PHE A 95 0.02 -6.52 -4.74
CA PHE A 95 -0.37 -6.44 -6.16
C PHE A 95 -0.28 -5.02 -6.73
N SER A 96 -0.63 -3.98 -5.96
CA SER A 96 -0.63 -2.61 -6.47
C SER A 96 0.76 -1.97 -6.49
N SER A 97 1.71 -2.46 -5.68
CA SER A 97 3.08 -1.95 -5.65
C SER A 97 4.04 -2.72 -6.57
N THR A 98 3.57 -3.79 -7.22
CA THR A 98 4.36 -4.63 -8.14
C THR A 98 4.97 -3.84 -9.31
N ALA A 99 4.22 -2.89 -9.89
CA ALA A 99 4.74 -2.07 -10.99
C ALA A 99 5.88 -1.15 -10.54
N ALA A 100 5.73 -0.52 -9.37
CA ALA A 100 6.77 0.32 -8.76
C ALA A 100 7.99 -0.50 -8.34
N PHE A 101 7.76 -1.71 -7.81
CA PHE A 101 8.82 -2.66 -7.47
C PHE A 101 9.68 -2.99 -8.68
N LEU A 102 9.07 -3.40 -9.80
CA LEU A 102 9.80 -3.74 -11.03
C LEU A 102 10.55 -2.55 -11.64
N ALA A 103 9.96 -1.35 -11.55
CA ALA A 103 10.56 -0.13 -12.11
C ALA A 103 11.78 0.38 -11.31
N ALA A 104 11.94 -0.05 -10.06
CA ALA A 104 13.05 0.38 -9.21
C ALA A 104 14.38 -0.33 -9.50
N PHE A 105 14.34 -1.47 -10.21
CA PHE A 105 15.53 -2.22 -10.59
C PHE A 105 16.04 -1.78 -11.96
N ASP A 106 17.35 -1.56 -12.07
CA ASP A 106 17.98 -1.15 -13.32
C ASP A 106 18.64 -2.36 -13.98
N PHE A 107 17.97 -2.87 -15.02
CA PHE A 107 18.42 -4.02 -15.81
C PHE A 107 19.38 -3.63 -16.94
N LYS A 108 19.73 -2.35 -17.08
CA LYS A 108 20.65 -1.90 -18.16
C LYS A 108 22.09 -1.73 -17.67
N GLU A 109 22.28 -1.68 -16.35
CA GLU A 109 23.60 -1.57 -15.74
C GLU A 109 24.35 -2.91 -15.86
N VAL A 110 25.62 -2.85 -16.26
CA VAL A 110 26.48 -4.04 -16.33
C VAL A 110 26.97 -4.36 -14.92
N LEU A 111 26.42 -5.42 -14.34
CA LEU A 111 26.70 -5.87 -12.97
C LEU A 111 27.13 -7.34 -12.99
N ASP A 112 28.04 -7.72 -12.09
CA ASP A 112 28.45 -9.10 -11.87
C ASP A 112 27.53 -9.78 -10.85
N GLU A 113 27.12 -9.03 -9.81
CA GLU A 113 26.31 -9.50 -8.71
C GLU A 113 25.27 -8.47 -8.25
N VAL A 114 24.04 -8.93 -8.01
CA VAL A 114 22.95 -8.14 -7.44
C VAL A 114 22.47 -8.78 -6.14
N ARG A 115 22.49 -8.01 -5.06
CA ARG A 115 21.98 -8.41 -3.75
C ARG A 115 20.66 -7.71 -3.47
N ILE A 116 19.60 -8.46 -3.22
CA ILE A 116 18.29 -7.95 -2.86
C ILE A 116 18.08 -8.21 -1.36
N ASP A 117 18.12 -7.17 -0.54
CA ASP A 117 17.88 -7.26 0.89
C ASP A 117 16.41 -6.96 1.21
N LEU A 118 15.72 -7.98 1.74
CA LEU A 118 14.30 -7.95 2.10
C LEU A 118 14.08 -7.82 3.61
N LYS A 119 15.09 -7.47 4.41
CA LYS A 119 15.01 -7.41 5.88
C LYS A 119 13.83 -6.58 6.42
N ALA A 120 13.49 -5.48 5.73
CA ALA A 120 12.40 -4.59 6.12
C ALA A 120 11.23 -4.62 5.11
N ALA A 121 11.18 -5.63 4.25
CA ALA A 121 10.11 -5.83 3.29
C ALA A 121 9.14 -6.90 3.80
N GLN A 122 7.85 -6.77 3.49
CA GLN A 122 6.88 -7.84 3.70
C GLN A 122 6.08 -8.07 2.42
N PHE A 123 5.96 -9.34 2.03
CA PHE A 123 5.20 -9.79 0.87
C PHE A 123 3.84 -10.28 1.33
N TRP A 124 2.76 -9.70 0.78
CA TRP A 124 1.39 -9.97 1.24
C TRP A 124 0.57 -10.87 0.32
N ASP A 125 0.96 -11.02 -0.95
CA ASP A 125 0.26 -11.86 -1.91
C ASP A 125 1.19 -12.61 -2.88
N ILE A 126 0.61 -13.56 -3.63
CA ILE A 126 1.31 -14.35 -4.65
C ILE A 126 1.85 -13.46 -5.78
N THR A 127 1.18 -12.32 -6.06
CA THR A 127 1.59 -11.38 -7.09
C THR A 127 2.92 -10.72 -6.75
N ALA A 128 3.13 -10.38 -5.47
CA ALA A 128 4.38 -9.84 -4.96
C ALA A 128 5.54 -10.84 -5.10
N VAL A 129 5.30 -12.12 -4.79
CA VAL A 129 6.30 -13.18 -4.97
C VAL A 129 6.64 -13.35 -6.46
N ALA A 130 5.62 -13.41 -7.32
CA ALA A 130 5.83 -13.49 -8.77
C ALA A 130 6.56 -12.25 -9.33
N ALA A 131 6.42 -11.08 -8.71
CA ALA A 131 7.18 -9.88 -9.08
C ALA A 131 8.67 -10.04 -8.76
N LEU A 132 9.01 -10.56 -7.58
CA LEU A 132 10.39 -10.86 -7.20
C LEU A 132 11.00 -11.89 -8.16
N ASP A 133 10.29 -12.96 -8.48
CA ASP A 133 10.75 -13.98 -9.43
C ASP A 133 11.05 -13.39 -10.80
N LYS A 134 10.22 -12.46 -11.29
CA LYS A 134 10.48 -11.76 -12.55
C LYS A 134 11.77 -10.94 -12.50
N VAL A 135 12.06 -10.26 -11.39
CA VAL A 135 13.33 -9.52 -11.22
C VAL A 135 14.52 -10.48 -11.24
N VAL A 136 14.46 -11.55 -10.44
CA VAL A 136 15.54 -12.54 -10.32
C VAL A 136 15.81 -13.22 -11.67
N LEU A 137 14.75 -13.66 -12.36
CA LEU A 137 14.87 -14.31 -13.67
C LEU A 137 15.41 -13.36 -14.74
N ARG A 138 15.06 -12.07 -14.68
CA ARG A 138 15.54 -11.08 -15.65
C ARG A 138 17.03 -10.82 -15.51
N TYR A 139 17.52 -10.60 -14.29
CA TYR A 139 18.96 -10.46 -14.04
C TYR A 139 19.75 -11.72 -14.40
N ARG A 140 19.21 -12.92 -14.09
CA ARG A 140 19.85 -14.18 -14.49
C ARG A 140 19.94 -14.35 -16.02
N ARG A 141 18.95 -13.86 -16.78
CA ARG A 141 19.00 -13.86 -18.25
C ARG A 141 20.07 -12.92 -18.80
N GLU A 142 20.39 -11.87 -18.06
CA GLU A 142 21.47 -10.92 -18.39
C GLU A 142 22.84 -11.42 -17.90
N GLY A 143 22.92 -12.61 -17.30
CA GLY A 143 24.16 -13.23 -16.83
C GLY A 143 24.61 -12.75 -15.44
N VAL A 144 23.77 -11.97 -14.75
CA VAL A 144 24.09 -11.41 -13.43
C VAL A 144 23.77 -12.42 -12.32
N THR A 145 24.67 -12.57 -11.35
CA THR A 145 24.45 -13.42 -10.18
C THR A 145 23.51 -12.72 -9.20
N VAL A 146 22.36 -13.32 -8.87
CA VAL A 146 21.38 -12.70 -7.96
C VAL A 146 21.35 -13.44 -6.63
N GLN A 147 21.52 -12.70 -5.53
CA GLN A 147 21.35 -13.19 -4.17
C GLN A 147 20.17 -12.48 -3.50
N VAL A 148 19.21 -13.25 -2.97
CA VAL A 148 18.09 -12.72 -2.20
C VAL A 148 18.34 -12.98 -0.72
N LEU A 149 18.38 -11.92 0.08
CA LEU A 149 18.64 -11.98 1.52
C LEU A 149 17.35 -11.77 2.31
N ASN A 150 17.20 -12.49 3.42
CA ASN A 150 16.08 -12.36 4.37
C ASN A 150 14.69 -12.65 3.78
N LEU A 151 14.62 -13.53 2.77
CA LEU A 151 13.34 -13.92 2.14
C LEU A 151 12.38 -14.58 3.13
N ASP A 152 12.89 -15.39 4.06
CA ASP A 152 12.09 -16.10 5.06
C ASP A 152 11.34 -15.14 5.98
N GLN A 153 11.97 -14.03 6.37
CA GLN A 153 11.33 -13.00 7.20
C GLN A 153 10.30 -12.20 6.38
N ALA A 154 10.63 -11.91 5.12
CA ALA A 154 9.78 -11.13 4.24
C ALA A 154 8.54 -11.91 3.76
N SER A 155 8.62 -13.24 3.73
CA SER A 155 7.59 -14.13 3.19
C SER A 155 7.02 -15.09 4.22
N ALA A 156 7.31 -14.89 5.52
CA ALA A 156 6.92 -15.77 6.62
C ALA A 156 5.42 -16.13 6.63
N THR A 157 4.56 -15.28 6.07
CA THR A 157 3.10 -15.50 6.00
C THR A 157 2.63 -16.20 4.72
N LEU A 158 3.44 -16.23 3.66
CA LEU A 158 3.07 -16.78 2.34
C LEU A 158 3.83 -18.06 1.97
N VAL A 159 5.13 -18.14 2.32
CA VAL A 159 5.98 -19.31 2.06
C VAL A 159 5.49 -20.53 2.85
N ASP A 160 4.89 -20.32 4.02
CA ASP A 160 4.34 -21.39 4.85
C ASP A 160 3.06 -22.04 4.28
N ARG A 161 2.40 -21.39 3.31
CA ARG A 161 1.16 -21.90 2.71
C ARG A 161 1.32 -22.36 1.25
N PHE A 162 2.36 -21.91 0.54
CA PHE A 162 2.60 -22.24 -0.88
C PHE A 162 4.03 -22.72 -1.21
N GLY A 163 4.91 -22.90 -0.22
CA GLY A 163 6.27 -23.42 -0.40
C GLY A 163 6.30 -24.91 -0.75
N ILE A 164 6.12 -25.26 -2.03
CA ILE A 164 6.25 -26.63 -2.55
C ILE A 164 7.75 -27.02 -2.72
N HIS A 165 8.70 -26.20 -2.30
CA HIS A 165 10.12 -26.41 -2.61
C HIS A 165 10.95 -27.07 -1.51
N ASP A 166 10.34 -27.50 -0.40
CA ASP A 166 11.09 -28.09 0.72
C ASP A 166 10.43 -29.34 1.33
N LYS A 167 10.11 -30.33 0.50
CA LYS A 167 9.83 -31.70 0.97
C LYS A 167 10.60 -32.73 0.14
N PRO A 168 11.66 -33.37 0.68
CA PRO A 168 12.25 -34.54 0.07
C PRO A 168 11.25 -35.71 0.19
N GLY A 169 10.51 -36.02 -0.89
CA GLY A 169 9.59 -37.16 -0.92
C GLY A 169 8.37 -37.07 -1.84
N ALA A 170 8.11 -35.94 -2.51
CA ALA A 170 6.90 -35.74 -3.34
C ALA A 170 6.93 -36.45 -4.72
N GLY A 171 7.59 -37.61 -4.83
CA GLY A 171 7.63 -38.42 -6.04
C GLY A 171 6.66 -39.61 -6.06
N SER A 172 6.08 -39.98 -4.90
CA SER A 172 5.32 -41.24 -4.78
C SER A 172 3.80 -41.09 -4.62
N GLU A 173 3.24 -39.89 -4.55
CA GLU A 173 1.78 -39.68 -4.37
C GLU A 173 1.00 -39.33 -5.64
N LEU A 174 1.65 -39.27 -6.82
CA LEU A 174 0.98 -38.96 -8.09
C LEU A 174 0.62 -40.20 -8.94
N LEU A 175 0.65 -41.40 -8.36
CA LEU A 175 0.34 -42.66 -9.07
C LEU A 175 -0.79 -43.48 -8.43
N GLY A 176 -1.60 -42.87 -7.56
CA GLY A 176 -2.72 -43.53 -6.92
C GLY A 176 -3.93 -42.61 -6.78
N HIS A 177 -4.65 -42.40 -7.87
CA HIS A 177 -6.12 -42.48 -7.95
C HIS A 177 -6.58 -42.23 -9.39
#